data_AF-A0A9P0MF09-F1
#
_entry.id   AF-A0A9P0MF09-F1
#
_cell.length_a   1.000
_cell.length_b   1.000
_cell.length_c   1.000
_cell.angle_alpha   90.00
_cell.angle_beta   90.00
_cell.angle_gamma   90.00
#
_symmetry.space_group_name_H-M   'P 1'
#
loop_
_entity.id
_entity.type
_entity.pdbx_description
1 polymer ?
#
loop_
_entity_poly.entity_id
_entity_poly.type
_entity_poly.pdbx_seq_one_letter_code
_entity_poly.pdbx_strand_id
1 'polypeptide(L)' 'MRSNIVEYISKCDTCLKYSRKQVKEPLIQHDRPNRPSSKVGCDTLTFGGRDYLVLVDYYSN' A
#
# COMPACT_ATOMS: atom_id res chain seq x y z
N MET A 1 10.20 17.18 30.80
CA MET A 1 10.22 15.77 31.27
C MET A 1 10.01 14.76 30.13
N ARG A 2 8.92 14.83 29.36
CA ARG A 2 8.64 13.91 28.22
C ARG A 2 9.77 13.81 27.18
N SER A 3 10.43 14.91 26.86
CA SER A 3 11.49 14.95 25.83
C SER A 3 12.68 14.03 26.16
N ASN A 4 13.06 13.91 27.44
CA ASN A 4 14.16 13.04 27.87
C ASN A 4 13.85 11.56 27.65
N ILE A 5 12.58 11.16 27.83
CA ILE A 5 12.14 9.77 27.62
C ILE A 5 12.18 9.44 26.13
N VAL A 6 11.71 10.36 25.28
CA VAL A 6 11.76 10.19 23.81
C VAL A 6 13.20 10.07 23.33
N GLU A 7 14.10 10.92 23.84
CA GLU A 7 15.52 10.90 23.49
C GLU A 7 16.25 9.64 23.99
N TYR A 8 15.88 9.14 25.18
CA TYR A 8 16.40 7.88 25.69
C TYR A 8 15.97 6.69 24.82
N ILE A 9 14.69 6.65 24.43
CA ILE A 9 14.15 5.57 23.59
C ILE A 9 14.74 5.62 22.17
N SER A 10 14.97 6.82 21.61
CA SER A 10 15.55 6.97 20.27
C SER A 10 17.01 6.51 20.19
N LYS A 11 17.74 6.52 21.31
CA LYS A 11 19.13 6.04 21.42
C LYS A 11 19.27 4.61 21.97
N CYS A 12 18.17 3.95 22.32
CA CYS A 12 18.20 2.61 22.90
C CYS A 12 18.38 1.54 21.82
N ASP A 13 19.51 0.83 21.84
CA ASP A 13 19.85 -0.21 20.85
C ASP A 13 18.81 -1.33 20.76
N THR A 14 18.27 -1.75 21.91
CA THR A 14 17.23 -2.79 21.96
C THR A 14 15.94 -2.28 21.33
N CYS A 15 15.54 -1.04 21.63
CA CYS A 15 14.36 -0.42 21.01
C CYS A 15 14.54 -0.25 19.51
N LEU A 16 15.71 0.19 19.03
CA LEU A 16 16.00 0.34 17.61
C LEU A 16 16.05 -1.01 16.87
N LYS A 17 16.50 -2.08 17.53
CA LYS A 17 16.57 -3.42 16.95
C LYS A 17 15.17 -4.00 16.67
N TYR A 18 14.24 -3.82 17.60
CA TYR A 18 12.89 -4.40 17.55
C TYR A 18 11.77 -3.38 17.27
N SER A 19 12.11 -2.12 17.01
CA SER A 19 11.14 -1.14 16.54
C SER A 19 10.53 -1.62 15.23
N ARG A 20 9.37 -1.05 14.88
CA ARG A 20 8.77 -1.27 13.56
C ARG A 20 9.71 -0.69 12.49
N LYS A 21 10.68 -1.50 12.06
CA LYS A 21 11.53 -1.20 10.92
C LYS A 21 10.66 -1.26 9.67
N GLN A 22 10.91 -0.34 8.76
CA GLN A 22 10.27 -0.33 7.44
C GLN A 22 8.74 -0.16 7.55
N VAL A 23 8.32 0.98 8.09
CA VAL A 23 6.91 1.41 8.00
C VAL A 23 6.51 1.33 6.52
N LYS A 24 5.35 0.72 6.23
CA LYS A 24 4.82 0.64 4.86
C LYS A 24 4.87 2.04 4.26
N GLU A 25 5.60 2.16 3.14
CA GLU A 25 5.64 3.42 2.41
C GLU A 25 4.22 3.75 1.91
N PRO A 26 3.90 5.05 1.74
CA PRO A 26 2.64 5.44 1.10
C PRO A 26 2.48 4.74 -0.25
N LEU A 27 1.26 4.30 -0.55
CA LEU A 27 0.96 3.74 -1.85
C LEU A 27 1.17 4.83 -2.91
N ILE A 28 2.04 4.58 -3.89
CA ILE A 28 2.21 5.46 -5.04
C ILE A 28 0.97 5.32 -5.92
N GLN A 29 0.22 6.40 -6.08
CA GLN A 29 -0.91 6.42 -6.99
C GLN A 29 -0.43 6.33 -8.44
N HIS A 30 -1.20 5.62 -9.26
CA HIS A 30 -0.95 5.54 -10.69
C HIS A 30 -1.49 6.78 -11.40
N ASP A 31 -0.83 7.19 -12.48
CA ASP A 31 -1.34 8.24 -13.34
C ASP A 31 -2.69 7.85 -13.96
N ARG A 32 -3.59 8.83 -14.03
CA ARG A 32 -4.88 8.64 -14.70
C ARG A 32 -4.64 8.58 -16.21
N PRO A 33 -5.16 7.57 -16.91
CA PRO A 33 -5.09 7.54 -18.37
C PRO A 33 -5.83 8.73 -18.99
N ASN A 34 -5.43 9.12 -20.20
CA ASN A 34 -6.04 10.24 -20.95
C ASN A 34 -7.15 9.80 -21.91
N ARG A 35 -7.31 8.49 -22.15
CA ARG A 35 -8.28 7.94 -23.09
C ARG A 35 -8.89 6.65 -22.53
N PRO A 36 -10.15 6.35 -22.86
CA PRO A 36 -10.77 5.08 -22.51
C PRO A 36 -9.95 3.89 -23.01
N SER A 37 -9.93 2.81 -22.22
CA SER A 37 -9.28 1.54 -22.56
C SER A 37 -7.77 1.62 -22.83
N SER A 38 -7.09 2.75 -22.54
CA SER A 38 -5.63 2.82 -22.67
C SER A 38 -4.89 2.11 -21.54
N LYS A 39 -5.59 1.84 -20.42
CA LYS A 39 -5.10 1.05 -19.30
C LYS A 39 -6.27 0.26 -18.71
N VAL A 40 -6.12 -1.06 -18.67
CA VAL A 40 -7.12 -1.99 -18.12
C VAL A 40 -6.49 -2.74 -16.97
N GLY A 41 -7.13 -2.71 -15.80
CA GLY A 41 -6.80 -3.62 -14.71
C GLY A 41 -7.56 -4.91 -14.90
N CYS A 42 -6.89 -6.00 -14.56
CA CYS A 42 -7.41 -7.34 -14.66
C CYS A 42 -7.14 -8.05 -13.35
N ASP A 43 -8.15 -8.72 -12.80
CA ASP A 43 -7.98 -9.57 -11.63
C ASP A 43 -8.84 -10.82 -11.74
N THR A 44 -8.43 -11.87 -11.05
CA THR A 44 -9.18 -13.12 -10.96
C THR A 44 -10.05 -13.13 -9.71
N LEU A 45 -11.34 -13.42 -9.86
CA LEU A 45 -12.30 -13.48 -8.77
C LEU A 45 -12.97 -14.86 -8.76
N THR A 46 -12.99 -15.52 -7.60
CA THR A 46 -13.80 -16.72 -7.40
C THR A 46 -15.04 -16.38 -6.59
N PHE A 47 -16.23 -16.69 -7.12
CA PHE A 47 -17.50 -16.48 -6.43
C PHE A 47 -18.49 -17.59 -6.73
N GLY A 48 -19.13 -18.13 -5.68
CA GLY A 48 -20.13 -19.21 -5.84
C GLY A 48 -19.59 -20.48 -6.51
N GLY A 49 -18.30 -20.80 -6.31
CA GLY A 49 -17.65 -21.95 -6.93
C GLY A 49 -17.34 -21.78 -8.43
N ARG A 50 -17.38 -20.55 -8.95
CA ARG A 50 -16.98 -20.21 -10.32
C ARG A 50 -15.87 -19.17 -10.31
N ASP A 51 -14.99 -19.27 -11.30
CA ASP A 51 -13.91 -18.32 -11.53
C ASP A 51 -14.30 -17.30 -12.60
N TYR A 52 -13.95 -16.05 -12.36
CA TYR A 52 -14.25 -14.90 -13.17
C TYR A 52 -12.97 -14.10 -13.43
N LEU A 53 -12.89 -13.50 -14.61
CA LEU A 53 -11.90 -12.48 -14.92
C LEU A 53 -12.57 -11.11 -14.85
N VAL A 54 -12.18 -10.31 -13.88
CA VAL A 54 -12.70 -8.95 -13.68
C VAL A 54 -11.82 -7.98 -14.45
N LEU A 55 -12.43 -7.19 -15.33
CA LEU A 55 -11.75 -6.17 -16.12
C LEU A 55 -12.28 -4.79 -15.73
N VAL A 56 -11.38 -3.84 -15.52
CA VAL A 56 -11.71 -2.45 -15.16
C VAL A 56 -10.93 -1.50 -16.06
N ASP A 57 -11.64 -0.59 -16.75
CA ASP A 57 -11.02 0.52 -17.47
C ASP A 57 -10.64 1.64 -16.50
N TYR A 58 -9.35 1.99 -16.44
CA TYR A 58 -8.83 2.98 -15.49
C TYR A 58 -9.23 4.41 -15.86
N TYR A 59 -9.76 4.65 -17.06
CA TYR A 59 -10.24 5.97 -17.47
C TYR A 59 -11.65 6.27 -16.95
N SER A 60 -12.53 5.27 -17.00
CA SER A 60 -13.97 5.40 -16.78
C SER A 60 -14.42 5.06 -15.36
N ASN A 61 -13.51 4.60 -14.50
CA ASN A 61 -13.77 4.19 -13.12
C ASN A 61 -13.48 5.30 -12.09
#